data_AF-A0A353R395-F1
#
_entry.id   AF-A0A353R395-F1
#
_cell.length_a   1.000
_cell.length_b   1.000
_cell.length_c   1.000
_cell.angle_alpha   90.00
_cell.angle_beta   90.00
_cell.angle_gamma   90.00
#
_symmetry.space_group_name_H-M   'P 1'
#
loop_
_entity.id
_entity.type
_entity.pdbx_description
1 polymer ?
#
loop_
_entity_poly.entity_id
_entity_poly.type
_entity_poly.pdbx_seq_one_letter_code
_entity_poly.pdbx_strand_id
1 'polypeptide(L)' 'MTETRAPQAIVVLGAGSWGTALAIHLARQGHPVTLWAHRPEHATTLATARRNTRYLPDAEFPDGLSVQGDLAAAV' A
#
# COMPACT_ATOMS: atom_id res chain seq x y z
N MET A 1 -29.32 -4.82 0.62
CA MET A 1 -29.04 -3.62 -0.17
C MET A 1 -27.70 -3.10 0.32
N THR A 2 -26.60 -3.44 -0.35
CA THR A 2 -25.26 -3.03 0.07
C THR A 2 -25.00 -1.65 -0.50
N GLU A 3 -24.99 -0.63 0.35
CA GLU A 3 -24.61 0.72 -0.06
C GLU A 3 -23.15 0.68 -0.57
N THR A 4 -22.96 0.98 -1.85
CA THR A 4 -21.61 1.07 -2.42
C THR A 4 -21.02 2.40 -1.98
N ARG A 5 -20.19 2.37 -0.93
CA ARG A 5 -19.51 3.56 -0.41
C ARG A 5 -18.49 4.04 -1.44
N ALA A 6 -18.44 5.35 -1.67
CA ALA A 6 -17.47 5.96 -2.57
C ALA A 6 -16.02 5.62 -2.15
N PRO A 7 -15.05 5.61 -3.09
CA PRO A 7 -13.65 5.37 -2.77
C PRO A 7 -13.13 6.37 -1.74
N GLN A 8 -12.39 5.89 -0.73
CA GLN A 8 -11.75 6.73 0.28
C GLN A 8 -10.24 6.58 0.21
N ALA A 9 -9.52 7.67 0.47
CA ALA A 9 -8.07 7.62 0.67
C ALA A 9 -7.75 6.89 1.97
N ILE A 10 -6.90 5.87 1.89
CA ILE A 10 -6.53 5.02 3.02
C ILE A 10 -5.02 4.97 3.15
N VAL A 11 -4.54 5.13 4.37
CA VAL A 11 -3.11 4.99 4.69
C VAL A 11 -2.92 3.73 5.53
N VAL A 12 -2.08 2.82 5.07
CA VAL A 12 -1.70 1.61 5.80
C VAL A 12 -0.32 1.82 6.42
N LEU A 13 -0.29 1.94 7.74
CA LEU A 13 0.93 2.14 8.51
C LEU A 13 1.62 0.80 8.76
N GLY A 14 2.60 0.46 7.90
CA GLY A 14 3.47 -0.70 8.08
C GLY A 14 3.56 -1.60 6.85
N ALA A 15 4.71 -1.58 6.18
CA ALA A 15 5.00 -2.40 5.00
C ALA A 15 5.54 -3.82 5.31
N GLY A 16 4.96 -4.49 6.31
CA GLY A 16 5.18 -5.93 6.57
C GLY A 16 4.27 -6.81 5.70
N SER A 17 4.27 -8.13 5.91
CA SER A 17 3.44 -9.06 5.11
C SER A 17 1.95 -8.68 5.13
N TRP A 18 1.38 -8.51 6.32
CA TRP A 18 -0.06 -8.26 6.46
C TRP A 18 -0.47 -6.85 6.00
N GLY A 19 0.31 -5.83 6.36
CA GLY A 19 0.04 -4.46 5.91
C GLY A 19 0.13 -4.32 4.39
N THR A 20 1.11 -4.99 3.77
CA THR A 20 1.19 -5.03 2.31
C THR A 20 -0.01 -5.75 1.69
N ALA A 21 -0.41 -6.91 2.22
CA ALA A 21 -1.57 -7.65 1.72
C ALA A 21 -2.87 -6.84 1.84
N LEU A 22 -3.08 -6.19 2.98
CA LEU A 22 -4.23 -5.33 3.23
C LEU A 22 -4.26 -4.15 2.26
N ALA A 23 -3.12 -3.48 2.07
CA ALA A 23 -3.03 -2.34 1.19
C ALA A 23 -3.31 -2.73 -0.28
N ILE A 24 -2.79 -3.87 -0.74
CA ILE A 24 -3.11 -4.44 -2.07
C ILE A 24 -4.61 -4.75 -2.18
N HIS A 25 -5.20 -5.39 -1.17
CA HIS A 25 -6.62 -5.73 -1.18
C HIS A 25 -7.49 -4.48 -1.31
N LEU A 26 -7.25 -3.46 -0.48
CA LEU A 26 -7.99 -2.20 -0.50
C LEU A 26 -7.83 -1.45 -1.84
N ALA A 27 -6.61 -1.44 -2.40
CA ALA A 27 -6.37 -0.83 -3.71
C ALA A 27 -7.14 -1.56 -4.83
N ARG A 28 -7.24 -2.89 -4.77
CA ARG A 28 -8.08 -3.68 -5.70
C ARG A 28 -9.58 -3.42 -5.53
N GLN A 29 -10.03 -2.97 -4.37
CA GLN A 29 -11.41 -2.50 -4.17
C GLN A 29 -11.65 -1.09 -4.72
N GLY A 30 -10.66 -0.48 -5.37
CA GLY A 30 -10.78 0.84 -5.99
C GLY A 30 -10.48 2.01 -5.06
N HIS A 31 -10.01 1.77 -3.84
CA HIS A 31 -9.56 2.82 -2.94
C HIS A 31 -8.16 3.33 -3.34
N PRO A 32 -7.90 4.64 -3.34
CA PRO A 32 -6.53 5.14 -3.36
C PRO A 32 -5.85 4.82 -2.02
N VAL A 33 -4.74 4.08 -2.07
CA VAL A 33 -4.04 3.57 -0.89
C VAL A 33 -2.59 4.05 -0.86
N THR A 34 -2.14 4.51 0.32
CA THR A 34 -0.73 4.78 0.60
C THR A 34 -0.21 3.75 1.59
N LEU A 35 0.80 2.96 1.20
CA LEU A 35 1.50 2.04 2.09
C LEU A 35 2.72 2.74 2.69
N TRP A 36 2.72 2.97 4.01
CA TRP A 36 3.87 3.55 4.68
C TRP A 36 4.87 2.47 5.13
N ALA A 37 6.14 2.69 4.81
CA ALA A 37 7.25 1.88 5.30
C ALA A 37 8.14 2.72 6.22
N HIS A 38 8.38 2.23 7.44
CA HIS A 38 9.16 2.95 8.45
C HIS A 38 10.59 3.33 8.02
N ARG A 39 11.19 2.55 7.12
CA ARG A 39 12.51 2.79 6.58
C ARG A 39 12.41 3.37 5.16
N PRO A 40 12.87 4.60 4.89
CA PRO A 40 12.78 5.23 3.57
C PRO A 40 13.43 4.42 2.44
N GLU A 41 14.53 3.72 2.72
CA GLU A 41 15.19 2.84 1.76
C GLU A 41 14.32 1.63 1.37
N HIS A 42 13.55 1.11 2.34
CA HIS A 42 12.59 0.05 2.09
C HIS A 42 11.40 0.60 1.29
N ALA A 43 10.90 1.79 1.63
CA ALA A 43 9.86 2.47 0.86
C ALA A 43 10.26 2.66 -0.61
N THR A 44 11.49 3.12 -0.86
CA THR A 44 12.04 3.31 -2.21
C THR A 44 12.09 1.99 -2.96
N THR A 45 12.60 0.93 -2.33
CA THR A 45 12.66 -0.41 -2.94
C THR A 45 11.28 -0.91 -3.34
N LEU A 46 10.29 -0.77 -2.46
CA LEU A 46 8.91 -1.16 -2.72
C LEU A 46 8.25 -0.33 -3.82
N ALA A 47 8.50 0.98 -3.83
CA ALA A 47 7.97 1.90 -4.84
C ALA A 47 8.52 1.57 -6.24
N THR A 48 9.83 1.33 -6.35
CA THR A 48 10.48 0.99 -7.62
C THR A 48 10.12 -0.42 -8.10
N ALA A 49 10.16 -1.42 -7.21
CA ALA A 49 9.86 -2.80 -7.57
C ALA A 49 8.37 -3.04 -7.81
N ARG A 50 7.50 -2.13 -7.35
CA ARG A 50 6.03 -2.27 -7.40
C ARG A 50 5.55 -3.60 -6.82
N ARG A 51 6.27 -4.09 -5.80
CA ARG A 51 6.08 -5.41 -5.19
C ARG A 51 6.87 -5.49 -3.89
N ASN A 52 6.35 -6.23 -2.92
CA ASN A 52 7.10 -6.56 -1.71
C ASN A 52 7.79 -7.90 -1.86
N THR A 53 8.94 -7.93 -2.52
CA THR A 53 9.68 -9.18 -2.82
C THR A 53 10.08 -9.95 -1.57
N ARG A 54 10.22 -9.29 -0.42
CA ARG A 54 10.58 -9.91 0.85
C ARG A 54 9.42 -10.68 1.49
N TYR A 55 8.21 -10.13 1.45
CA TYR A 55 7.08 -10.66 2.21
C TYR A 55 5.95 -11.23 1.34
N LEU A 56 5.82 -10.77 0.09
CA LEU A 56 4.80 -11.15 -0.88
C LEU A 56 5.40 -11.12 -2.31
N PRO A 57 6.30 -12.05 -2.65
CA PRO A 57 7.03 -12.04 -3.93
C PRO A 57 6.14 -12.28 -5.15
N ASP A 58 4.92 -12.79 -4.99
CA ASP A 58 4.01 -13.08 -6.10
C ASP A 58 2.90 -12.03 -6.26
N ALA A 59 2.86 -11.00 -5.40
CA ALA A 59 1.80 -9.99 -5.40
C ALA A 59 2.33 -8.62 -5.85
N GLU A 60 2.02 -8.25 -7.09
CA GLU A 60 2.26 -6.91 -7.60
C GLU A 60 1.32 -5.88 -6.99
N PHE A 61 1.84 -4.66 -6.87
CA PHE A 61 1.13 -3.52 -6.33
C PHE A 61 0.19 -2.94 -7.41
N PRO A 62 -1.13 -2.88 -7.17
CA PRO A 62 -2.08 -2.25 -8.08
C PRO A 62 -1.78 -0.75 -8.27
N ASP A 63 -2.18 -0.17 -9.40
CA ASP A 63 -1.92 1.25 -9.71
C ASP A 63 -2.42 2.23 -8.64
N GLY A 64 -3.53 1.89 -7.97
CA GLY A 64 -4.08 2.66 -6.86
C GLY A 64 -3.28 2.60 -5.55
N LEU A 65 -2.19 1.85 -5.50
CA LEU A 65 -1.33 1.70 -4.33
C LEU A 65 -0.01 2.46 -4.52
N SER A 66 0.17 3.52 -3.74
CA SER A 66 1.44 4.26 -3.60
C SER A 66 2.23 3.80 -2.36
N VAL A 67 3.51 4.14 -2.28
CA VAL A 67 4.37 3.83 -1.12
C VAL A 67 5.03 5.11 -0.62
N GLN A 68 5.07 5.29 0.70
CA GLN A 68 5.75 6.43 1.33
C GLN A 68 6.70 6.01 2.45
N GLY A 69 7.84 6.69 2.52
CA GLY A 69 8.86 6.49 3.56
C GLY A 69 8.82 7.54 4.67
N ASP A 70 8.28 8.72 4.37
CA ASP A 70 8.01 9.75 5.37
C ASP A 70 6.59 9.59 5.91
N LEU A 71 6.47 9.54 7.23
CA LEU A 71 5.17 9.40 7.89
C LEU A 71 4.33 10.66 7.73
N ALA A 72 4.95 11.85 7.80
CA ALA A 72 4.24 13.11 7.70
C ALA A 72 3.65 13.31 6.29
N ALA A 73 4.38 12.91 5.24
CA ALA A 73 3.86 12.91 3.87
C ALA A 73 2.82 11.82 3.58
N ALA A 74 2.70 10.80 4.44
CA ALA A 74 1.80 9.67 4.20
C ALA A 74 0.36 9.90 4.69
N VAL A 75 0.14 10.85 5.61
CA VAL A 75 -1.16 11.11 6.29
C VAL A 75 -1.82 12.42 5.89
#